data_AF-A0A6B9XLI6-F1
#
_entry.id   AF-A0A6B9XLI6-F1
#
_cell.length_a   1.000
_cell.length_b   1.000
_cell.length_c   1.000
_cell.angle_alpha   90.00
_cell.angle_beta   90.00
_cell.angle_gamma   90.00
#
_symmetry.space_group_name_H-M   'P 1'
#
loop_
_entity.id
_entity.type
_entity.pdbx_description
1 polymer ?
#
loop_
_entity_poly.entity_id
_entity_poly.type
_entity_poly.pdbx_seq_one_letter_code
_entity_poly.pdbx_strand_id
1 'polypeptide(L)'
;MNMNLLFNMLMFLMSCFMFSYFYKNILLNLIMLEFMMINMFLNMYFTLINLQMNLFFISMFMSISVCESILGLSILVYLIRNSGNDYSMNMNLMLW
;
A
#
# COMPACT_ATOMS: atom_id res chain seq x y z
N MET A 1 -6.40 -21.45 11.81
CA MET A 1 -7.14 -20.29 11.25
C MET A 1 -6.98 -19.03 12.09
N ASN A 2 -7.45 -19.00 13.35
CA ASN A 2 -7.37 -17.79 14.18
C ASN A 2 -5.93 -17.32 14.45
N MET A 3 -4.97 -18.23 14.68
CA MET A 3 -3.56 -17.85 14.88
C MET A 3 -2.94 -17.20 13.63
N ASN A 4 -3.30 -17.67 12.44
CA ASN A 4 -2.81 -17.08 11.18
C ASN A 4 -3.44 -15.69 10.94
N LEU A 5 -4.72 -15.53 11.29
CA LEU A 5 -5.39 -14.24 11.24
C LEU A 5 -4.76 -13.24 12.23
N LEU A 6 -4.49 -13.66 13.47
CA LEU A 6 -3.78 -12.83 14.46
C LEU A 6 -2.39 -12.40 13.95
N PHE A 7 -1.63 -13.32 13.37
CA PHE A 7 -0.34 -13.00 12.77
C PHE A 7 -0.47 -12.00 11.62
N ASN A 8 -1.42 -12.18 10.71
CA ASN A 8 -1.66 -11.24 9.62
C ASN A 8 -2.10 -9.85 10.12
N MET A 9 -2.92 -9.78 11.17
CA MET A 9 -3.33 -8.51 11.78
C MET A 9 -2.14 -7.79 12.40
N LEU A 10 -1.21 -8.52 13.04
CA LEU A 10 0.05 -7.95 13.53
C LEU A 10 0.92 -7.43 12.37
N MET A 11 1.05 -8.20 11.29
CA MET A 11 1.80 -7.77 10.10
C MET A 11 1.19 -6.53 9.44
N PHE A 12 -0.14 -6.45 9.40
CA PHE A 12 -0.84 -5.26 8.92
C PHE A 12 -0.55 -4.04 9.81
N LEU A 13 -0.65 -4.18 11.14
CA LEU A 13 -0.31 -3.09 12.06
C LEU A 13 1.14 -2.64 11.90
N MET A 14 2.09 -3.58 11.76
CA MET A 14 3.49 -3.25 11.49
C MET A 14 3.65 -2.50 10.17
N SER A 15 2.95 -2.90 9.11
CA SER A 15 2.98 -2.17 7.84
C SER A 15 2.44 -0.73 7.98
N CYS A 16 1.40 -0.53 8.78
CA CYS A 16 0.88 0.79 9.14
C CYS A 16 1.89 1.65 9.87
N PHE A 17 2.59 1.08 10.86
CA PHE A 17 3.65 1.81 11.55
C PHE A 17 4.78 2.20 10.59
N MET A 18 5.22 1.30 9.72
CA MET A 18 6.30 1.59 8.77
C MET A 18 5.94 2.75 7.82
N PHE A 19 4.71 2.76 7.28
CA PHE A 19 4.23 3.88 6.48
C PHE A 19 4.25 5.21 7.26
N SER A 20 3.87 5.19 8.55
CA SER A 20 3.86 6.40 9.37
C SER A 20 5.23 6.92 9.81
N TYR A 21 6.34 6.19 9.57
CA TYR A 21 7.68 6.62 9.98
C TYR A 21 8.56 7.07 8.80
N PHE A 22 8.34 6.54 7.59
CA PHE A 22 9.20 6.82 6.43
C PHE A 22 8.61 7.90 5.50
N TYR A 23 8.67 9.17 5.92
CA TYR A 23 8.13 10.28 5.11
C TYR A 23 9.11 10.92 4.12
N LYS A 24 10.42 10.67 4.22
CA LYS A 24 11.42 11.50 3.51
C LYS A 24 11.40 11.32 1.99
N ASN A 25 11.36 10.08 1.52
CA ASN A 25 11.39 9.79 0.09
C ASN A 25 10.06 9.18 -0.33
N ILE A 26 9.46 9.72 -1.38
CA ILE A 26 8.14 9.29 -1.87
C ILE A 26 8.18 7.84 -2.35
N LEU A 27 9.31 7.41 -2.93
CA LEU A 27 9.52 6.04 -3.38
C LEU A 27 9.43 5.03 -2.22
N LEU A 28 10.03 5.34 -1.06
CA LEU A 28 9.93 4.48 0.13
C LEU A 28 8.49 4.39 0.62
N ASN A 29 7.74 5.49 0.52
CA ASN A 29 6.33 5.51 0.92
C ASN A 29 5.45 4.65 -0.01
N LEU A 30 5.73 4.64 -1.32
CA LEU A 30 5.05 3.77 -2.29
C LEU A 30 5.32 2.28 -2.03
N ILE A 31 6.56 1.91 -1.72
CA ILE A 31 6.90 0.52 -1.36
C ILE A 31 6.18 0.08 -0.09
N MET A 32 6.06 0.96 0.91
CA MET A 32 5.31 0.65 2.13
C MET A 32 3.81 0.47 1.87
N LEU A 33 3.23 1.23 0.94
CA LEU A 33 1.84 1.05 0.50
C LEU A 33 1.64 -0.29 -0.22
N GLU A 34 2.54 -0.69 -1.12
CA GLU A 34 2.46 -2.00 -1.77
C GLU A 34 2.50 -3.14 -0.75
N PHE A 35 3.33 -3.01 0.28
CA PHE A 35 3.39 -3.99 1.38
C PHE A 35 2.08 -4.05 2.19
N MET A 36 1.43 -2.92 2.45
CA MET A 36 0.10 -2.90 3.08
C MET A 36 -0.96 -3.63 2.24
N MET A 37 -0.97 -3.39 0.92
CA MET A 37 -1.95 -4.00 0.02
C MET A 37 -1.82 -5.53 -0.03
N ILE A 38 -0.59 -6.05 0.04
CA ILE A 38 -0.34 -7.50 0.13
C ILE A 38 -0.86 -8.08 1.45
N ASN A 39 -0.64 -7.40 2.58
CA ASN A 39 -1.17 -7.86 3.87
C ASN A 39 -2.71 -7.88 3.90
N MET A 40 -3.35 -6.89 3.26
CA MET A 40 -4.80 -6.84 3.11
C MET A 40 -5.33 -7.95 2.21
N PHE A 41 -4.65 -8.22 1.08
CA PHE A 41 -4.97 -9.35 0.21
C PHE A 41 -4.93 -10.67 0.98
N LEU A 42 -3.87 -10.92 1.77
CA LEU A 42 -3.74 -12.13 2.57
C LEU A 42 -4.87 -12.27 3.59
N ASN A 43 -5.25 -11.18 4.26
CA ASN A 43 -6.37 -11.20 5.20
C ASN A 43 -7.70 -11.54 4.51
N MET A 44 -7.98 -10.91 3.36
CA MET A 44 -9.19 -11.18 2.57
C MET A 44 -9.24 -12.62 2.04
N TYR A 45 -8.10 -13.19 1.67
CA TYR A 45 -8.00 -14.57 1.24
C TYR A 45 -8.37 -15.55 2.37
N PHE A 46 -7.79 -15.37 3.56
CA PHE A 46 -8.10 -16.25 4.69
C PHE A 46 -9.56 -16.12 5.16
N THR A 47 -10.15 -14.92 5.12
CA THR A 47 -11.56 -14.73 5.50
C THR A 47 -12.52 -15.37 4.50
N LEU A 48 -12.26 -15.25 3.20
CA LEU A 48 -13.12 -15.85 2.16
C LEU A 48 -13.07 -17.38 2.18
N ILE A 49 -11.90 -17.97 2.46
CA ILE A 49 -11.78 -19.42 2.65
C ILE A 49 -12.56 -19.89 3.88
N ASN A 50 -12.50 -19.15 5.00
CA ASN A 50 -13.26 -19.49 6.21
C ASN A 50 -14.77 -19.47 5.97
N LEU A 51 -15.23 -18.52 5.16
CA LEU A 51 -16.63 -18.36 4.80
C LEU A 51 -17.04 -19.28 3.63
N GLN A 52 -16.11 -20.06 3.07
CA GLN A 52 -16.31 -20.91 1.88
C GLN A 52 -16.92 -20.15 0.69
N MET A 53 -16.53 -18.89 0.52
CA MET A 53 -17.02 -18.02 -0.56
C MET A 53 -16.12 -18.12 -1.80
N ASN A 54 -16.69 -17.78 -2.96
CA ASN A 54 -15.95 -17.75 -4.21
C ASN A 54 -14.85 -16.66 -4.19
N LEU A 55 -13.65 -17.00 -4.68
CA LEU A 55 -12.47 -16.12 -4.73
C LEU A 55 -12.56 -15.01 -5.79
N PHE A 56 -13.69 -14.86 -6.48
CA PHE A 56 -13.88 -13.82 -7.50
C PHE A 56 -13.72 -12.39 -6.96
N PHE A 57 -14.08 -12.18 -5.68
CA PHE A 57 -13.91 -10.89 -5.03
C PHE A 57 -12.42 -10.50 -4.90
N ILE A 58 -11.54 -11.49 -4.75
CA ILE A 58 -10.09 -11.29 -4.61
C ILE A 58 -9.47 -10.85 -5.94
N SER A 59 -9.91 -11.44 -7.06
CA SER A 59 -9.41 -11.04 -8.38
C SER A 59 -9.80 -9.60 -8.72
N MET A 60 -11.00 -9.16 -8.34
CA MET A 60 -11.39 -7.76 -8.47
C MET A 60 -10.52 -6.85 -7.61
N PHE A 61 -10.32 -7.19 -6.33
CA PHE A 61 -9.47 -6.42 -5.42
C PHE A 61 -8.04 -6.23 -5.97
N MET A 62 -7.43 -7.29 -6.52
CA MET A 62 -6.09 -7.21 -7.09
C MET A 62 -6.02 -6.33 -8.33
N SER A 63 -7.07 -6.26 -9.15
CA SER A 63 -7.08 -5.36 -10.32
C SER A 63 -7.09 -3.89 -9.90
N ILE A 64 -7.84 -3.54 -8.85
CA ILE A 64 -7.93 -2.17 -8.34
C ILE A 64 -6.60 -1.77 -7.69
N SER A 65 -5.98 -2.66 -6.91
CA SER A 65 -4.72 -2.36 -6.22
C SER A 65 -3.55 -2.11 -7.18
N VAL A 66 -3.50 -2.82 -8.31
CA VAL A 66 -2.49 -2.57 -9.36
C VAL A 66 -2.73 -1.23 -10.07
N CYS A 67 -3.98 -0.83 -10.27
CA CYS A 67 -4.29 0.48 -10.85
C CYS A 67 -3.85 1.63 -9.92
N GLU A 68 -4.04 1.49 -8.61
CA GLU A 68 -3.58 2.48 -7.63
C GLU A 68 -2.05 2.61 -7.61
N SER A 69 -1.31 1.50 -7.73
CA SER A 69 0.15 1.56 -7.78
C SER A 69 0.67 2.23 -9.06
N ILE A 70 0.03 2.00 -10.21
CA ILE A 70 0.35 2.70 -11.47
C ILE A 70 0.13 4.21 -11.33
N LEU A 71 -0.98 4.63 -10.70
CA LEU A 71 -1.24 6.05 -10.42
C LEU A 71 -0.17 6.62 -9.48
N GLY A 72 0.18 5.91 -8.41
CA GLY A 72 1.24 6.30 -7.47
C GLY A 72 2.60 6.54 -8.15
N LEU A 73 3.00 5.63 -9.05
CA LEU A 73 4.24 5.76 -9.82
C LEU A 73 4.17 6.94 -10.82
N SER A 74 3.04 7.15 -11.48
CA SER A 74 2.88 8.26 -12.43
C SER A 74 3.07 9.63 -11.75
N ILE A 75 2.61 9.76 -10.49
CA ILE A 75 2.78 10.97 -9.68
C ILE A 75 4.25 11.13 -9.29
N LEU A 76 4.94 10.05 -8.94
CA LEU A 76 6.37 10.09 -8.63
C LEU A 76 7.19 10.57 -9.84
N VAL A 77 6.90 10.06 -11.04
CA VAL A 77 7.57 10.51 -12.28
C VAL A 77 7.33 12.00 -12.55
N TYR A 78 6.10 12.48 -12.31
CA TYR A 78 5.78 13.91 -12.42
C TYR A 78 6.58 14.76 -11.42
N LEU A 79 6.73 14.30 -10.19
CA LEU A 79 7.48 15.02 -9.15
C LEU A 79 8.96 15.10 -9.47
N ILE A 80 9.58 14.00 -9.91
CA ILE A 80 10.98 14.00 -10.34
C ILE A 80 11.21 15.04 -11.44
N ARG A 81 10.30 15.12 -12.42
CA ARG A 81 10.43 16.06 -13.54
C ARG A 81 10.35 17.53 -13.11
N ASN A 82 9.59 17.83 -12.05
CA ASN A 82 9.35 19.21 -11.61
C ASN A 82 10.33 19.69 -10.55
N SER A 83 10.62 18.88 -9.53
CA SER A 83 11.44 19.26 -8.37
C SER A 83 12.86 18.67 -8.39
N GLY A 84 13.17 17.84 -9.40
CA GLY A 84 14.49 17.21 -9.59
C GLY A 84 14.89 16.20 -8.51
N ASN A 85 14.03 15.94 -7.51
CA ASN A 85 14.36 15.11 -6.37
C ASN A 85 13.12 14.42 -5.78
N ASP A 86 13.31 13.19 -5.27
CA ASP A 86 12.26 12.33 -4.69
C ASP A 86 11.82 12.73 -3.27
N TYR A 87 12.34 13.85 -2.75
CA TYR A 87 12.05 14.30 -1.39
C TYR A 87 10.66 14.92 -1.29
N SER A 88 9.87 14.41 -0.34
CA SER A 88 8.53 14.92 -0.02
C SER A 88 8.54 16.38 0.46
N MET A 89 9.66 16.86 1.02
CA MET A 89 9.82 18.24 1.52
C MET A 89 9.77 19.32 0.41
N ASN A 90 10.00 18.96 -0.86
CA ASN A 90 9.88 19.92 -1.96
C ASN A 90 8.42 20.29 -2.29
N MET A 91 7.43 19.62 -1.69
CA MET A 91 6.01 19.96 -1.79
C MET A 91 5.61 21.22 -0.98
N ASN A 92 6.57 21.88 -0.31
CA ASN A 92 6.34 23.13 0.42
C ASN A 92 5.80 24.28 -0.45
N LEU A 93 5.74 24.12 -1.78
CA LEU A 93 5.04 25.04 -2.69
C LEU A 93 3.53 25.16 -2.40
N MET A 94 2.89 24.20 -1.73
CA MET A 94 1.47 24.28 -1.35
C MET A 94 1.21 25.00 0.00
N LEU A 95 2.26 25.47 0.70
CA LEU A 95 2.13 26.21 1.96
C LEU A 95 1.84 27.71 1.76
N TRP A 96 1.78 28.18 0.51
CA TRP A 96 1.40 29.54 0.10
C TRP A 96 0.21 29.47 -0.86
#